data_AF-X1AG12-F1
#
_entry.id   AF-X1AG12-F1
#
_cell.length_a   1.000
_cell.length_b   1.000
_cell.length_c   1.000
_cell.angle_alpha   90.00
_cell.angle_beta   90.00
_cell.angle_gamma   90.00
#
_symmetry.space_group_name_H-M   'P 1'
#
loop_
_entity.id
_entity.type
_entity.pdbx_description
1 polymer ?
#
loop_
_entity_poly.entity_id
_entity_poly.type
_entity_poly.pdbx_seq_one_letter_code
_entity_poly.pdbx_strand_id
1 'polypeptide(L)'
;FKMKNGSVIAFHSNFKLRHAITKPLHYLIQWGTGSKFHHVGIYCDGYFYEAIGKDGVKKIKFKQKQDEIDACVDIHVFAPEKTLTKDQVERMVIDLDSQIIVPAIIFLGFLATAIKFKPAVSVALNSRSTLSTT
;
A
#
# COMPACT_ATOMS: atom_id res chain seq x y z
N PHE A 1 9.68 16.81 3.82
CA PHE A 1 8.35 16.23 3.62
C PHE A 1 8.04 15.32 4.80
N LYS A 2 6.90 15.46 5.50
CA LYS A 2 6.58 14.62 6.68
C LYS A 2 5.32 13.81 6.37
N MET A 3 5.49 12.52 6.05
CA MET A 3 4.40 11.60 5.72
C MET A 3 3.97 10.81 6.96
N LYS A 4 2.66 10.58 7.10
CA LYS A 4 2.11 9.81 8.22
C LYS A 4 2.35 8.32 8.00
N ASN A 5 2.75 7.60 9.04
CA ASN A 5 2.83 6.13 9.00
C ASN A 5 1.45 5.55 8.63
N GLY A 6 1.44 4.54 7.76
CA GLY A 6 0.23 3.93 7.22
C GLY A 6 -0.36 4.65 6.02
N SER A 7 0.30 5.70 5.51
CA SER A 7 -0.14 6.35 4.26
C SER A 7 0.03 5.40 3.08
N VAL A 8 -1.01 5.26 2.26
CA VAL A 8 -0.96 4.50 1.02
C VAL A 8 -0.63 5.44 -0.12
N ILE A 9 0.40 5.11 -0.89
CA ILE A 9 0.81 5.87 -2.07
C ILE A 9 0.39 5.06 -3.30
N ALA A 10 -0.47 5.65 -4.13
CA ALA A 10 -0.98 5.04 -5.34
C ALA A 10 -0.44 5.76 -6.57
N PHE A 11 0.05 5.00 -7.53
CA PHE A 11 0.69 5.50 -8.75
C PHE A 11 -0.27 5.41 -9.92
N HIS A 12 -0.37 6.51 -10.66
CA HIS A 12 -1.20 6.63 -11.84
C HIS A 12 -0.31 6.93 -13.06
N SER A 13 -0.52 6.17 -14.13
CA SER A 13 0.09 6.42 -15.43
C SER A 13 -1.00 6.90 -16.37
N ASN A 14 -0.89 8.15 -16.84
CA ASN A 14 -1.73 8.65 -17.92
C ASN A 14 -1.39 7.91 -19.22
N PHE A 15 -2.42 7.48 -19.96
CA PHE A 15 -2.23 6.75 -21.22
C PHE A 15 -1.43 7.58 -22.22
N LYS A 16 -0.18 7.18 -22.44
CA LYS A 16 0.71 7.70 -23.49
C LYS A 16 1.19 6.51 -24.32
N LEU A 17 1.04 6.57 -25.64
CA LEU A 17 1.37 5.45 -26.54
C LEU A 17 2.79 4.89 -26.33
N ARG A 18 3.79 5.78 -26.16
CA ARG A 18 5.17 5.36 -25.82
C ARG A 18 5.27 4.61 -24.49
N HIS A 19 4.51 5.02 -23.49
CA HIS A 19 4.50 4.40 -22.15
C HIS A 19 3.75 3.05 -22.16
N ALA A 20 2.71 2.93 -22.98
CA ALA A 20 1.95 1.68 -23.17
C ALA A 20 2.81 0.55 -23.76
N ILE A 21 3.74 0.89 -24.66
CA ILE A 21 4.68 -0.08 -25.22
C ILE A 21 5.71 -0.52 -24.16
N THR A 22 6.25 0.42 -23.38
CA THR A 22 7.32 0.11 -22.40
C THR A 22 6.80 -0.49 -21.10
N LYS A 23 5.54 -0.23 -20.73
CA LYS A 23 4.93 -0.68 -19.47
C LYS A 23 3.51 -1.25 -19.69
N PRO A 24 3.34 -2.29 -20.53
CA PRO A 24 2.03 -2.82 -20.88
C PRO A 24 1.26 -3.37 -19.66
N LEU A 25 1.99 -3.88 -18.66
CA LEU A 25 1.39 -4.41 -17.43
C LEU A 25 0.64 -3.34 -16.64
N HIS A 26 1.07 -2.07 -16.66
CA HIS A 26 0.41 -0.99 -15.93
C HIS A 26 -1.02 -0.78 -16.44
N TYR A 27 -1.16 -0.72 -17.76
CA TYR A 27 -2.44 -0.54 -18.43
C TYR A 27 -3.33 -1.77 -18.32
N LEU A 28 -2.74 -2.97 -18.35
CA LEU A 28 -3.48 -4.20 -18.13
C LEU A 28 -4.08 -4.25 -16.71
N ILE A 29 -3.34 -3.81 -15.69
CA ILE A 29 -3.85 -3.69 -14.32
C ILE A 29 -4.97 -2.64 -14.25
N GLN A 30 -4.76 -1.45 -14.83
CA GLN A 30 -5.79 -0.39 -14.82
C GLN A 30 -7.08 -0.85 -15.51
N TRP A 31 -6.96 -1.49 -16.67
CA TRP A 31 -8.10 -2.00 -17.42
C TRP A 31 -8.79 -3.17 -16.70
N GLY A 32 -8.02 -4.15 -16.21
CA GLY A 32 -8.56 -5.32 -15.53
C GLY A 32 -9.20 -5.02 -14.18
N THR A 33 -8.74 -3.99 -13.47
CA THR A 33 -9.30 -3.59 -12.17
C THR A 33 -10.34 -2.47 -12.26
N GLY A 34 -10.45 -1.79 -13.41
CA GLY A 34 -11.22 -0.56 -13.56
C GLY A 34 -10.67 0.62 -12.75
N SER A 35 -9.48 0.47 -12.13
CA SER A 35 -8.82 1.50 -11.33
C SER A 35 -7.92 2.36 -12.20
N LYS A 36 -7.82 3.66 -11.89
CA LYS A 36 -6.78 4.52 -12.48
C LYS A 36 -5.38 4.21 -11.93
N PHE A 37 -5.27 3.46 -10.84
CA PHE A 37 -4.00 3.12 -10.22
C PHE A 37 -3.51 1.75 -10.69
N HIS A 38 -2.23 1.66 -11.06
CA HIS A 38 -1.59 0.41 -11.49
C HIS A 38 -0.63 -0.17 -10.45
N HIS A 39 -0.22 0.66 -9.48
CA HIS A 39 0.71 0.26 -8.44
C HIS A 39 0.40 1.02 -7.15
N VAL A 40 0.59 0.35 -6.01
CA VAL A 40 0.35 0.91 -4.68
C VAL A 40 1.41 0.39 -3.72
N GLY A 41 1.75 1.21 -2.74
CA GLY A 41 2.57 0.79 -1.60
C GLY A 41 2.25 1.59 -0.34
N ILE A 42 2.85 1.18 0.77
CA ILE A 42 2.56 1.72 2.11
C ILE A 42 3.82 2.41 2.64
N TYR A 43 3.67 3.63 3.13
CA TYR A 43 4.71 4.32 3.86
C TYR A 43 4.65 3.95 5.35
N CYS A 44 5.75 3.47 5.91
CA CYS A 44 5.88 3.21 7.34
C CYS A 44 7.34 3.43 7.79
N ASP A 45 7.52 4.20 8.86
CA ASP A 45 8.79 4.40 9.57
C ASP A 45 9.97 4.82 8.65
N GLY A 46 9.69 5.70 7.68
CA GLY A 46 10.70 6.17 6.73
C GLY A 46 10.98 5.21 5.57
N TYR A 47 10.26 4.10 5.48
CA TYR A 47 10.34 3.14 4.39
C TYR A 47 9.07 3.14 3.54
N PHE A 48 9.24 2.78 2.27
CA PHE A 48 8.18 2.47 1.32
C PHE A 48 8.15 0.96 1.11
N TYR A 49 6.99 0.37 1.37
CA TYR A 49 6.71 -1.04 1.18
C TYR A 49 5.88 -1.23 -0.08
N GLU A 50 6.43 -1.93 -1.07
CA GLU A 50 5.76 -2.18 -2.34
C GLU A 50 5.78 -3.65 -2.72
N ALA A 51 4.69 -4.13 -3.31
CA ALA A 51 4.65 -5.47 -3.90
C ALA A 51 4.99 -5.37 -5.39
N ILE A 52 6.06 -6.07 -5.78
CA ILE A 52 6.49 -6.18 -7.17
C ILE A 52 6.20 -7.61 -7.63
N GLY A 53 5.45 -7.76 -8.72
CA GLY A 53 4.93 -9.05 -9.17
C GLY A 53 5.98 -10.16 -9.34
N LYS A 54 7.23 -9.81 -9.66
CA LYS A 54 8.35 -10.78 -9.79
C LYS A 54 9.15 -11.01 -8.52
N ASP A 55 9.18 -10.02 -7.62
CA ASP A 55 10.17 -9.95 -6.54
C ASP A 55 9.56 -10.00 -5.14
N GLY A 56 8.24 -10.16 -5.02
CA GLY A 56 7.55 -10.14 -3.73
C GLY A 56 7.40 -8.73 -3.15
N VAL A 57 7.26 -8.64 -1.82
CA VAL A 57 7.22 -7.35 -1.13
C VAL A 57 8.65 -6.86 -0.90
N LYS A 58 8.93 -5.61 -1.29
CA LYS A 58 10.19 -4.93 -1.04
C LYS A 58 10.02 -3.82 -0.02
N LYS A 59 11.06 -3.64 0.80
CA LYS A 59 11.23 -2.52 1.72
C LYS A 59 12.32 -1.60 1.18
N ILE A 60 11.97 -0.36 0.84
CA ILE A 60 12.87 0.62 0.23
C ILE A 60 12.90 1.87 1.09
N LYS A 61 14.06 2.51 1.26
CA LYS A 61 14.10 3.79 1.99
C LYS A 61 13.28 4.82 1.22
N PHE A 62 12.36 5.52 1.89
CA PHE A 62 11.46 6.45 1.20
C PHE A 62 12.23 7.53 0.43
N LYS A 63 13.38 7.97 0.94
CA LYS A 63 14.29 8.90 0.25
C LYS A 63 14.74 8.38 -1.14
N GLN A 64 15.02 7.09 -1.27
CA GLN A 64 15.40 6.49 -2.57
C GLN A 64 14.20 6.43 -3.52
N LYS A 65 13.01 6.13 -2.98
CA LYS A 65 11.77 6.10 -3.77
C LYS A 65 11.28 7.48 -4.18
N GLN A 66 11.65 8.52 -3.42
CA GLN A 66 11.21 9.89 -3.67
C GLN A 66 11.70 10.39 -5.04
N ASP A 67 12.94 10.07 -5.42
CA ASP A 67 13.48 10.40 -6.75
C ASP A 67 12.70 9.69 -7.89
N GLU A 68 12.25 8.45 -7.66
CA GLU A 68 11.40 7.71 -8.61
C GLU A 68 9.97 8.27 -8.67
N ILE A 69 9.42 8.66 -7.52
CA ILE A 69 8.10 9.27 -7.39
C ILE A 69 8.07 10.62 -8.12
N ASP A 70 9.11 11.44 -7.96
CA ASP A 70 9.22 12.75 -8.61
C ASP A 70 9.32 12.61 -10.14
N ALA A 71 9.81 11.47 -10.63
CA ALA A 71 9.81 11.11 -12.05
C ALA A 71 8.47 10.50 -12.52
N CYS A 72 7.57 10.13 -11.62
CA CYS A 72 6.25 9.60 -11.96
C CYS A 72 5.28 10.73 -12.33
N VAL A 73 4.38 10.45 -13.28
CA VAL A 73 3.50 11.48 -13.86
C VAL A 73 2.40 11.92 -12.90
N ASP A 74 1.90 11.02 -12.06
CA ASP A 74 0.82 11.31 -11.13
C ASP A 74 0.83 10.33 -9.94
N ILE A 75 0.84 10.88 -8.71
CA ILE A 75 0.80 10.13 -7.46
C ILE A 75 -0.33 10.64 -6.57
N HIS A 76 -1.01 9.71 -5.92
CA HIS A 76 -2.05 10.01 -4.95
C HIS A 76 -1.66 9.42 -3.59
N VAL A 77 -1.66 10.26 -2.55
CA VAL A 77 -1.37 9.84 -1.18
C VAL A 77 -2.67 9.81 -0.38
N PHE A 78 -3.02 8.63 0.11
CA PHE A 78 -4.13 8.41 1.03
C PHE A 78 -3.57 8.27 2.44
N ALA A 79 -3.58 9.37 3.19
CA ALA A 79 -3.17 9.36 4.59
C ALA A 79 -4.28 8.77 5.47
N PRO A 80 -3.92 8.04 6.55
CA PRO A 80 -4.91 7.57 7.52
C PRO A 80 -5.60 8.75 8.21
N GLU A 81 -6.90 8.62 8.45
CA GLU A 81 -7.72 9.65 9.11
C GLU A 81 -7.21 9.96 10.53
N LYS A 82 -6.77 8.92 11.24
CA LYS A 82 -6.21 9.02 12.60
C LYS A 82 -4.71 8.72 12.56
N THR A 83 -3.96 9.44 13.38
CA THR A 83 -2.54 9.14 13.58
C THR A 83 -2.41 7.82 14.32
N LEU A 84 -1.61 6.91 13.78
CA LEU A 84 -1.32 5.62 14.41
C LEU A 84 -0.50 5.83 15.69
N THR A 85 -0.80 5.06 16.73
CA THR A 85 0.03 5.02 17.95
C THR A 85 1.37 4.34 17.67
N LYS A 86 2.35 4.52 18.55
CA LYS A 86 3.67 3.87 18.42
C LYS A 86 3.53 2.35 18.29
N ASP A 87 2.72 1.73 19.14
CA ASP A 87 2.46 0.29 19.12
C ASP A 87 1.80 -0.18 17.81
N GLN A 88 0.89 0.63 17.24
CA GLN A 88 0.26 0.31 15.95
C GLN A 88 1.27 0.38 14.80
N VAL A 89 2.18 1.36 14.85
CA VAL A 89 3.28 1.47 13.88
C VAL A 89 4.22 0.28 14.00
N GLU A 90 4.64 -0.09 15.20
CA GLU A 90 5.52 -1.25 15.44
C GLU A 90 4.89 -2.55 14.93
N ARG A 91 3.60 -2.80 15.22
CA ARG A 91 2.88 -3.97 14.69
C ARG A 91 2.81 -3.96 13.17
N MET A 92 2.50 -2.81 12.57
CA MET A 92 2.45 -2.67 11.12
C MET A 92 3.82 -2.92 10.47
N VAL A 93 4.92 -2.49 11.10
CA VAL A 93 6.28 -2.82 10.61
C VAL A 93 6.52 -4.33 10.65
N ILE A 94 6.17 -5.01 11.74
CA ILE A 94 6.30 -6.47 11.86
C ILE A 94 5.46 -7.17 10.79
N ASP A 95 4.20 -6.76 10.62
CA ASP A 95 3.29 -7.33 9.64
C ASP A 95 3.83 -7.14 8.21
N LEU A 96 4.31 -5.94 7.86
CA LEU A 96 4.87 -5.66 6.55
C LEU A 96 6.21 -6.37 6.30
N ASP A 97 7.10 -6.41 7.30
CA ASP A 97 8.38 -7.10 7.20
C ASP A 97 8.17 -8.62 7.03
N SER A 98 7.11 -9.19 7.64
CA SER A 98 6.74 -10.61 7.46
C SER A 98 6.37 -10.96 6.01
N GLN A 99 5.95 -9.99 5.21
CA GLN A 99 5.55 -10.20 3.81
C GLN A 99 6.73 -10.14 2.83
N ILE A 100 7.92 -9.71 3.25
CA ILE A 100 9.08 -9.50 2.35
C ILE A 100 9.54 -10.80 1.68
N ILE A 101 9.36 -11.94 2.34
CA ILE A 101 9.77 -13.26 1.83
C ILE A 101 8.61 -13.94 1.07
N VAL A 102 7.40 -13.37 1.12
CA VAL A 102 6.19 -13.99 0.57
C VAL A 102 6.01 -13.60 -0.91
N PRO A 103 5.76 -14.56 -1.82
CA PRO A 103 5.46 -14.27 -3.22
C PRO A 103 4.30 -13.28 -3.40
N ALA A 104 4.45 -12.30 -4.29
CA ALA A 104 3.55 -11.15 -4.47
C ALA A 104 2.06 -11.51 -4.74
N ILE A 105 1.80 -12.72 -5.26
CA ILE A 105 0.44 -13.23 -5.53
C ILE A 105 -0.38 -13.34 -4.23
N ILE A 106 0.25 -13.71 -3.12
CA ILE A 106 -0.42 -13.85 -1.81
C ILE A 106 -0.73 -12.46 -1.24
N PHE A 107 0.22 -11.51 -1.36
CA PHE A 107 0.04 -10.13 -0.89
C PHE A 107 -1.08 -9.38 -1.66
N LEU A 108 -1.13 -9.53 -2.99
CA LEU A 108 -2.22 -8.96 -3.80
C LEU A 108 -3.57 -9.58 -3.44
N GLY A 109 -3.60 -10.87 -3.12
CA GLY A 109 -4.76 -11.55 -2.54
C GLY A 109 -5.23 -10.83 -1.27
N PHE A 110 -4.36 -10.67 -0.27
CA PHE A 110 -4.66 -9.99 0.99
C PHE A 110 -5.06 -8.52 0.82
N LEU A 111 -4.41 -7.77 -0.07
CA LEU A 111 -4.70 -6.36 -0.30
C LEU A 111 -6.05 -6.18 -1.02
N ALA A 112 -6.39 -7.05 -1.97
CA ALA A 112 -7.71 -7.05 -2.59
C ALA A 112 -8.82 -7.40 -1.58
N THR A 113 -8.56 -8.31 -0.63
CA THR A 113 -9.49 -8.55 0.48
C THR A 113 -9.58 -7.34 1.41
N ALA A 114 -8.46 -6.73 1.79
CA ALA A 114 -8.44 -5.54 2.65
C ALA A 114 -9.19 -4.34 2.03
N ILE A 115 -9.09 -4.15 0.72
CA ILE A 115 -9.83 -3.12 -0.02
C ILE A 115 -11.33 -3.46 -0.13
N LYS A 116 -11.70 -4.75 -0.24
CA LYS A 116 -13.11 -5.19 -0.19
C LYS A 116 -13.72 -5.11 1.21
N PHE A 117 -12.90 -5.13 2.27
CA PHE A 117 -13.33 -4.99 3.66
C PHE A 117 -13.40 -3.52 4.13
N LYS A 118 -14.09 -2.65 3.38
CA LYS A 118 -14.54 -1.36 3.92
C LYS A 118 -15.51 -1.44 5.13
N PRO A 119 -16.25 -2.53 5.40
CA PRO A 119 -17.07 -2.59 6.62
C PRO A 119 -16.42 -3.34 7.81
N ALA A 120 -15.43 -4.22 7.61
CA ALA A 120 -14.97 -5.11 8.69
C ALA A 120 -13.89 -4.52 9.62
N VAL A 121 -13.09 -3.55 9.17
CA VAL A 121 -12.12 -2.85 10.05
C VAL A 121 -12.86 -2.01 11.11
N SER A 122 -14.12 -1.63 10.85
CA SER A 122 -14.99 -0.97 11.83
C SER A 122 -15.54 -1.91 12.91
N VAL A 123 -15.50 -3.24 12.70
CA VAL A 123 -16.04 -4.23 13.65
C VAL A 123 -14.96 -4.73 14.62
N ALA A 124 -13.70 -4.83 14.19
CA ALA A 124 -12.60 -5.28 15.07
C ALA A 124 -12.19 -4.23 16.12
N LEU A 125 -12.48 -2.95 15.90
CA LEU A 125 -12.19 -1.86 16.85
C LEU A 125 -13.29 -1.60 17.88
N ASN A 126 -14.49 -2.20 17.73
CA ASN A 126 -15.63 -1.99 18.62
C ASN A 126 -16.03 -3.22 19.45
N SER A 127 -15.33 -4.37 19.34
CA SER A 127 -15.70 -5.60 20.06
C SER A 127 -14.81 -5.97 21.26
N ARG A 128 -13.94 -5.06 21.72
CA ARG A 128 -13.09 -5.29 22.92
C ARG A 128 -13.29 -4.26 24.04
N SER A 129 -14.53 -3.83 24.28
CA SER A 129 -14.88 -2.97 25.41
C SER A 129 -16.05 -3.47 26.28
N THR A 130 -16.45 -4.74 26.16
CA THR A 130 -17.37 -5.36 27.12
C THR A 130 -16.90 -6.76 27.48
N LEU A 131 -16.06 -6.84 28.51
CA LEU A 131 -16.18 -7.80 29.61
C LEU A 131 -15.06 -7.50 30.61
N SER A 132 -15.35 -6.57 31.51
CA SER A 132 -14.71 -6.48 32.82
C SER A 132 -15.81 -6.76 33.86
N THR A 133 -15.52 -7.73 34.73
CA THR A 133 -16.07 -7.97 36.07
C THR A 133 -17.58 -8.16 36.22
N THR A 134 -18.01 -9.40 36.48
CA THR A 134 -18.17 -9.96 37.85
C THR A 134 -18.17 -11.47 37.78
#